data_AF-A0A7C4IRS9-F1
#
_entry.id   AF-A0A7C4IRS9-F1
#
_cell.length_a   1.000
_cell.length_b   1.000
_cell.length_c   1.000
_cell.angle_alpha   90.00
_cell.angle_beta   90.00
_cell.angle_gamma   90.00
#
_symmetry.space_group_name_H-M   'P 1'
#
loop_
_entity.id
_entity.type
_entity.pdbx_description
1 polymer ?
#
loop_
_entity_poly.entity_id
_entity_poly.type
_entity_poly.pdbx_seq_one_letter_code
_entity_poly.pdbx_strand_id
1 'polypeptide(L)'
;MRAFIGAIVAGAALAAFAAVGAEGDPAAPRAIEGQPRFQPPGQYLMLPAYSALAQESVQKQIELVHEQKEKLREISRKYLEEIQGAGRLDWSKWGEMSQEERKAKIEEMQKRYSDAQAAAKKAIEEVLLPHQIDRLKQIEFRTRASGMLYAPNVIEQIGLTEEQKNRLKQLREEQQKKMAALMEETMEKTLDLLNDEQRKKLEELSNRPWQGFQWGGGQRP
;
A
#
# COMPACT_ATOMS: atom_id res chain seq x y z
N MET A 1 39.35 -63.93 24.82
CA MET A 1 40.07 -63.94 23.52
C MET A 1 39.95 -62.54 22.94
N ARG A 2 41.04 -61.75 22.90
CA ARG A 2 41.87 -61.49 21.68
C ARG A 2 41.00 -61.07 20.49
N ALA A 3 41.20 -59.97 19.75
CA ALA A 3 42.24 -58.94 19.72
C ALA A 3 41.86 -57.89 18.64
N PHE A 4 42.25 -56.63 18.87
CA PHE A 4 42.95 -55.73 17.94
C PHE A 4 42.26 -54.98 16.77
N ILE A 5 42.35 -53.64 16.89
CA ILE A 5 42.93 -52.63 15.96
C ILE A 5 42.30 -52.39 14.58
N GLY A 6 41.99 -51.12 14.32
CA GLY A 6 42.03 -50.52 12.98
C GLY A 6 41.43 -49.12 12.90
N ALA A 7 42.24 -48.08 13.16
CA ALA A 7 41.92 -46.69 12.85
C ALA A 7 42.74 -46.22 11.63
N ILE A 8 42.10 -45.74 10.55
CA ILE A 8 42.67 -44.92 9.46
C ILE A 8 41.50 -44.10 8.87
N VAL A 9 41.34 -42.80 9.20
CA VAL A 9 41.80 -41.56 8.50
C VAL A 9 40.92 -41.07 7.33
N ALA A 10 40.44 -39.84 7.52
CA ALA A 10 40.15 -38.73 6.60
C ALA A 10 39.23 -38.91 5.37
N GLY A 11 38.24 -38.02 5.31
CA GLY A 11 37.52 -37.67 4.09
C GLY A 11 36.55 -36.53 4.34
N ALA A 12 37.04 -35.28 4.29
CA ALA A 12 36.20 -34.09 4.31
C ALA A 12 35.25 -34.10 3.10
N ALA A 13 33.95 -34.24 3.33
CA ALA A 13 32.95 -33.97 2.31
C ALA A 13 32.69 -32.45 2.28
N LEU A 14 33.41 -31.75 1.40
CA LEU A 14 32.98 -30.45 0.91
C LEU A 14 31.60 -30.62 0.26
N ALA A 15 30.56 -30.06 0.88
CA ALA A 15 29.31 -29.80 0.19
C ALA A 15 29.55 -28.70 -0.85
N ALA A 16 29.79 -29.11 -2.09
CA ALA A 16 29.79 -28.20 -3.23
C ALA A 16 28.35 -27.70 -3.45
N PHE A 17 28.08 -26.46 -3.01
CA PHE A 17 26.97 -25.69 -3.57
C PHE A 17 27.34 -25.38 -5.03
N ALA A 18 26.88 -26.23 -5.95
CA ALA A 18 26.82 -25.86 -7.35
C ALA A 18 25.84 -24.69 -7.48
N ALA A 19 26.37 -23.51 -7.81
CA ALA A 19 25.60 -22.38 -8.25
C ALA A 19 24.88 -22.75 -9.56
N VAL A 20 23.61 -23.15 -9.45
CA VAL A 20 22.69 -23.11 -10.59
C VAL A 20 22.29 -21.66 -10.75
N GLY A 21 22.82 -21.05 -11.82
CA GLY A 21 22.42 -19.73 -12.28
C GLY A 21 20.90 -19.68 -12.44
N ALA A 22 20.30 -18.65 -11.85
CA ALA A 22 18.92 -18.31 -12.09
C ALA A 22 18.77 -17.84 -13.54
N GLU A 23 18.57 -18.78 -14.46
CA GLU A 23 17.93 -18.49 -15.75
C GLU A 23 16.46 -18.18 -15.44
N GLY A 24 16.18 -16.89 -15.23
CA GLY A 24 14.82 -16.39 -15.09
C GLY A 24 14.02 -16.63 -16.37
N ASP A 25 12.77 -17.04 -16.20
CA ASP A 25 11.77 -17.17 -17.26
C ASP A 25 11.80 -15.91 -18.18
N PRO A 26 12.09 -16.07 -19.49
CA PRO A 26 12.16 -14.94 -20.42
C PRO A 26 10.82 -14.22 -20.62
N ALA A 27 9.71 -14.78 -20.14
CA ALA A 27 8.38 -14.16 -20.15
C ALA A 27 8.06 -13.35 -18.88
N ALA A 28 8.87 -13.44 -17.82
CA ALA A 28 8.65 -12.62 -16.63
C ALA A 28 9.13 -11.18 -16.89
N PRO A 29 8.29 -10.15 -16.75
CA PRO A 29 8.72 -8.77 -16.93
C PRO A 29 9.86 -8.47 -15.95
N ARG A 30 11.06 -8.20 -16.48
CA ARG A 30 12.21 -7.76 -15.68
C ARG A 30 11.80 -6.50 -14.92
N ALA A 31 11.98 -6.51 -13.60
CA ALA A 31 11.70 -5.36 -12.76
C ALA A 31 12.53 -4.16 -13.26
N ILE A 32 11.83 -3.10 -13.70
CA ILE A 32 12.46 -1.84 -14.11
C ILE A 32 13.02 -1.19 -12.84
N GLU A 33 14.31 -0.86 -12.86
CA GLU A 33 15.00 -0.17 -11.77
C GLU A 33 14.30 1.18 -11.51
N GLY A 34 13.80 1.39 -10.29
CA GLY A 34 13.07 2.61 -9.91
C GLY A 34 11.54 2.52 -9.93
N GLN A 35 10.93 1.46 -10.48
CA GLN A 35 9.52 1.19 -10.20
C GLN A 35 9.39 0.60 -8.78
N PRO A 36 8.33 0.96 -8.02
CA PRO A 36 8.03 0.22 -6.80
C PRO A 36 7.84 -1.23 -7.22
N ARG A 37 8.79 -2.10 -6.85
CA ARG A 37 8.70 -3.54 -7.06
C ARG A 37 7.29 -3.94 -6.66
N PHE A 38 6.54 -4.57 -7.57
CA PHE A 38 5.25 -5.15 -7.21
C PHE A 38 5.50 -5.96 -5.95
N GLN A 39 5.06 -5.43 -4.82
CA GLN A 39 5.33 -6.05 -3.54
C GLN A 39 4.46 -7.30 -3.57
N PRO A 40 5.06 -8.50 -3.49
CA PRO A 40 4.26 -9.71 -3.49
C PRO A 40 3.19 -9.56 -2.40
N PRO A 41 1.97 -10.09 -2.59
CA PRO A 41 0.78 -9.81 -1.76
C PRO A 41 0.90 -10.09 -0.25
N GLY A 42 2.07 -10.51 0.26
CA GLY A 42 2.42 -10.60 1.68
C GLY A 42 3.39 -9.53 2.22
N GLN A 43 3.79 -8.51 1.44
CA GLN A 43 4.69 -7.43 1.89
C GLN A 43 3.98 -6.10 2.22
N TYR A 44 2.68 -5.99 1.94
CA TYR A 44 1.91 -4.81 2.32
C TYR A 44 1.73 -4.78 3.85
N LEU A 45 2.43 -3.85 4.51
CA LEU A 45 2.21 -3.57 5.92
C LEU A 45 0.89 -2.80 6.08
N MET A 46 -0.22 -3.53 6.12
CA MET A 46 -1.54 -2.98 6.41
C MET A 46 -1.72 -2.87 7.93
N LEU A 47 -1.54 -1.65 8.45
CA LEU A 47 -1.74 -1.32 9.85
C LEU A 47 -2.88 -0.30 9.96
N PRO A 48 -4.08 -0.72 10.41
CA PRO A 48 -5.21 0.18 10.54
C PRO A 48 -4.92 1.21 11.63
N ALA A 49 -5.59 2.37 11.54
CA ALA A 49 -5.37 3.56 12.37
C ALA A 49 -3.99 4.25 12.23
N TYR A 50 -2.93 3.53 11.84
CA TYR A 50 -1.56 4.03 11.73
C TYR A 50 -0.90 3.66 10.40
N SER A 51 -1.52 4.06 9.29
CA SER A 51 -1.03 3.71 7.95
C SER A 51 0.36 4.28 7.65
N ALA A 52 0.75 5.38 8.30
CA ALA A 52 2.09 5.95 8.19
C ALA A 52 3.20 4.98 8.63
N LEU A 53 2.93 4.01 9.51
CA LEU A 53 3.91 3.00 9.93
C LEU A 53 4.40 2.09 8.79
N ALA A 54 3.66 2.00 7.70
CA ALA A 54 4.10 1.30 6.49
C ALA A 54 5.31 1.96 5.84
N GLN A 55 5.55 3.25 6.11
CA GLN A 55 6.63 4.02 5.49
C GLN A 55 7.92 3.89 6.29
N GLU A 56 9.02 3.46 5.65
CA GLU A 56 10.32 3.30 6.31
C GLU A 56 10.84 4.61 6.92
N SER A 57 10.56 5.75 6.29
CA SER A 57 10.92 7.08 6.80
C SER A 57 10.26 7.38 8.15
N VAL A 58 9.01 6.94 8.34
CA VAL A 58 8.27 7.07 9.60
C VAL A 58 8.83 6.12 10.65
N GLN A 59 9.11 4.87 10.27
CA GLN A 59 9.73 3.89 11.17
C GLN A 59 11.08 4.38 11.72
N LYS A 60 11.89 5.05 10.88
CA LYS A 60 13.16 5.68 11.31
C LYS A 60 12.92 6.86 12.24
N GLN A 61 11.96 7.74 11.93
CA GLN A 61 11.64 8.91 12.75
C GLN A 61 11.14 8.58 14.17
N ILE A 62 10.52 7.42 14.36
CA ILE A 62 10.08 6.93 15.68
C ILE A 62 11.02 5.87 16.23
N GLU A 63 12.18 5.65 15.59
CA GLU A 63 13.25 4.78 16.06
C GLU A 63 12.78 3.34 16.33
N LEU A 64 11.95 2.78 15.43
CA LEU A 64 11.48 1.40 15.59
C LEU A 64 12.64 0.41 15.62
N VAL A 65 12.72 -0.34 16.72
CA VAL A 65 13.68 -1.43 16.86
C VAL A 65 13.23 -2.68 16.09
N HIS A 66 14.15 -3.62 15.87
CA HIS A 66 13.87 -4.82 15.10
C HIS A 66 12.70 -5.64 15.66
N GLU A 67 12.65 -5.84 16.97
CA GLU A 67 11.57 -6.59 17.63
C GLU A 67 10.19 -5.94 17.41
N GLN A 68 10.10 -4.61 17.50
CA GLN A 68 8.85 -3.89 17.24
C GLN A 68 8.40 -4.06 15.79
N LYS A 69 9.33 -4.03 14.83
CA LYS A 69 9.02 -4.25 13.41
C LYS A 69 8.45 -5.64 13.16
N GLU A 70 9.01 -6.67 13.78
CA GLU A 70 8.50 -8.04 13.65
C GLU A 70 7.11 -8.20 14.26
N LYS A 71 6.86 -7.63 15.45
CA LYS A 71 5.53 -7.62 16.08
C LYS A 71 4.51 -6.87 15.21
N LEU A 72 4.87 -5.71 14.65
CA LEU A 72 3.99 -4.97 13.74
C LEU A 72 3.66 -5.75 12.46
N ARG A 73 4.62 -6.50 11.90
CA ARG A 73 4.37 -7.40 10.77
C ARG A 73 3.40 -8.52 11.13
N GLU A 74 3.53 -9.09 12.32
CA GLU A 74 2.59 -10.11 12.80
C GLU A 74 1.19 -9.55 13.00
N ILE A 75 1.05 -8.36 13.61
CA ILE A 75 -0.23 -7.66 13.75
C ILE A 75 -0.86 -7.42 12.37
N SER A 76 -0.05 -6.96 11.40
CA SER A 76 -0.52 -6.72 10.04
C SER A 76 -1.01 -7.99 9.35
N ARG A 77 -0.28 -9.11 9.48
CA ARG A 77 -0.71 -10.42 8.95
C ARG A 77 -2.03 -10.88 9.56
N LYS A 78 -2.17 -10.83 10.90
CA LYS A 78 -3.41 -11.19 11.59
C LYS A 78 -4.58 -10.31 11.15
N TYR A 79 -4.35 -9.01 11.02
CA TYR A 79 -5.36 -8.09 10.52
C TYR A 79 -5.79 -8.41 9.08
N LEU A 80 -4.83 -8.67 8.19
CA LEU A 80 -5.08 -9.10 6.82
C LEU A 80 -5.86 -10.42 6.77
N GLU A 81 -5.48 -11.43 7.53
CA GLU A 81 -6.17 -12.71 7.62
C GLU A 81 -7.62 -12.53 8.09
N GLU A 82 -7.84 -11.69 9.10
CA GLU A 82 -9.17 -11.41 9.65
C GLU A 82 -10.07 -10.74 8.60
N ILE A 83 -9.56 -9.73 7.89
CA ILE A 83 -10.36 -9.01 6.89
C ILE A 83 -10.47 -9.75 5.54
N GLN A 84 -9.47 -10.54 5.15
CA GLN A 84 -9.57 -11.42 3.98
C GLN A 84 -10.54 -12.57 4.25
N GLY A 85 -10.59 -13.06 5.49
CA GLY A 85 -11.67 -13.94 5.96
C GLY A 85 -13.05 -13.30 5.86
N ALA A 86 -13.15 -11.97 6.02
CA ALA A 86 -14.38 -11.21 5.76
C ALA A 86 -14.66 -11.02 4.26
N GLY A 87 -13.62 -10.98 3.43
CA GLY A 87 -13.66 -10.82 1.98
C GLY A 87 -13.82 -12.11 1.17
N ARG A 88 -13.82 -13.29 1.80
CA ARG A 88 -14.23 -14.59 1.20
C ARG A 88 -15.73 -14.65 0.87
N LEU A 89 -16.41 -13.51 0.83
CA LEU A 89 -17.69 -13.42 0.17
C LEU A 89 -17.51 -13.88 -1.27
N ASP A 90 -18.37 -14.80 -1.67
CA ASP A 90 -18.54 -15.10 -3.07
C ASP A 90 -19.27 -13.93 -3.71
N TRP A 91 -18.51 -12.92 -4.15
CA TRP A 91 -19.02 -11.74 -4.82
C TRP A 91 -19.82 -12.08 -6.08
N SER A 92 -19.67 -13.29 -6.63
CA SER A 92 -20.49 -13.77 -7.74
C SER A 92 -21.97 -13.96 -7.34
N LYS A 93 -22.25 -14.25 -6.07
CA LYS A 93 -23.62 -14.39 -5.53
C LYS A 93 -24.24 -13.08 -5.05
N TRP A 94 -23.48 -11.99 -5.06
CA TRP A 94 -23.98 -10.67 -4.65
C TRP A 94 -25.18 -10.25 -5.50
N GLY A 95 -25.15 -10.55 -6.80
CA GLY A 95 -26.24 -10.29 -7.74
C GLY A 95 -27.54 -11.03 -7.41
N GLU A 96 -27.46 -12.18 -6.75
CA GLU A 96 -28.57 -13.07 -6.43
C GLU A 96 -29.22 -12.76 -5.06
N MET A 97 -28.51 -12.05 -4.18
CA MET A 97 -29.00 -11.66 -2.85
C MET A 97 -30.12 -10.61 -2.93
N SER A 98 -31.12 -10.74 -2.05
CA SER A 98 -32.13 -9.71 -1.79
C SER A 98 -31.49 -8.46 -1.15
N GLN A 99 -32.21 -7.34 -1.15
CA GLN A 99 -31.72 -6.09 -0.54
C GLN A 99 -31.51 -6.22 0.97
N GLU A 100 -32.36 -6.97 1.67
CA GLU A 100 -32.23 -7.20 3.10
C GLU A 100 -31.00 -8.05 3.43
N GLU A 101 -30.75 -9.11 2.64
CA GLU A 101 -29.56 -9.95 2.78
C GLU A 101 -28.28 -9.17 2.50
N ARG A 102 -28.26 -8.35 1.44
CA ARG A 102 -27.13 -7.45 1.15
C ARG A 102 -26.88 -6.50 2.31
N LYS A 103 -27.92 -5.85 2.84
CA LYS A 103 -27.80 -4.93 3.97
C LYS A 103 -27.23 -5.62 5.20
N ALA A 104 -27.80 -6.75 5.60
CA ALA A 104 -27.32 -7.54 6.74
C ALA A 104 -25.85 -7.96 6.55
N LYS A 105 -25.46 -8.34 5.33
CA LYS A 105 -24.09 -8.73 5.02
C LYS A 105 -23.12 -7.55 5.06
N ILE A 106 -23.53 -6.38 4.58
CA ILE A 106 -22.74 -5.14 4.70
C ILE A 106 -22.54 -4.80 6.17
N GLU A 107 -23.60 -4.84 6.98
CA GLU A 107 -23.53 -4.54 8.41
C GLU A 107 -22.60 -5.52 9.16
N GLU A 108 -22.71 -6.82 8.88
CA GLU A 108 -21.81 -7.84 9.41
C GLU A 108 -20.34 -7.55 9.04
N MET A 109 -20.09 -7.27 7.76
CA MET A 109 -18.75 -6.91 7.29
C MET A 109 -18.24 -5.65 7.97
N GLN A 110 -19.02 -4.57 7.98
CA GLN A 110 -18.67 -3.30 8.62
C GLN A 110 -18.30 -3.49 10.09
N LYS A 111 -19.12 -4.26 10.83
CA LYS A 111 -18.84 -4.58 12.24
C LYS A 111 -17.52 -5.34 12.36
N ARG A 112 -17.32 -6.38 11.55
CA ARG A 112 -16.08 -7.18 11.57
C ARG A 112 -14.84 -6.33 11.23
N TYR A 113 -14.92 -5.47 10.22
CA TYR A 113 -13.87 -4.52 9.89
C TYR A 113 -13.57 -3.59 11.07
N SER A 114 -14.59 -3.02 11.70
CA SER A 114 -14.44 -2.15 12.87
C SER A 114 -13.77 -2.88 14.04
N ASP A 115 -14.23 -4.08 14.38
CA ASP A 115 -13.70 -4.89 15.47
C ASP A 115 -12.23 -5.27 15.22
N ALA A 116 -11.90 -5.70 13.99
CA ALA A 116 -10.54 -6.03 13.58
C ALA A 116 -9.61 -4.81 13.62
N GLN A 117 -10.10 -3.64 13.18
CA GLN A 117 -9.35 -2.39 13.25
C GLN A 117 -9.07 -1.97 14.70
N ALA A 118 -10.07 -2.06 15.59
CA ALA A 118 -9.90 -1.73 17.00
C ALA A 118 -8.90 -2.66 17.70
N ALA A 119 -8.98 -3.97 17.43
CA ALA A 119 -8.05 -4.95 17.96
C ALA A 119 -6.61 -4.71 17.49
N ALA A 120 -6.42 -4.49 16.18
CA ALA A 120 -5.11 -4.19 15.62
C ALA A 120 -4.54 -2.86 16.16
N LYS A 121 -5.37 -1.81 16.27
CA LYS A 121 -4.95 -0.53 16.88
C LYS A 121 -4.42 -0.73 18.30
N LYS A 122 -5.15 -1.48 19.13
CA LYS A 122 -4.75 -1.77 20.51
C LYS A 122 -3.42 -2.53 20.55
N ALA A 123 -3.29 -3.57 19.73
CA ALA A 123 -2.05 -4.35 19.64
C ALA A 123 -0.85 -3.50 19.20
N ILE A 124 -1.04 -2.54 18.28
CA ILE A 124 0.01 -1.59 17.89
C ILE A 124 0.42 -0.71 19.07
N GLU A 125 -0.55 -0.15 19.80
CA GLU A 125 -0.28 0.70 20.96
C GLU A 125 0.41 -0.05 22.12
N GLU A 126 0.24 -1.37 22.24
CA GLU A 126 0.94 -2.21 23.20
C GLU A 126 2.41 -2.51 22.80
N VAL A 127 2.71 -2.47 21.50
CA VAL A 127 4.08 -2.70 20.97
C VAL A 127 4.92 -1.42 21.02
N LEU A 128 4.29 -0.26 20.86
CA LEU A 128 4.98 1.03 20.79
C LEU A 128 5.13 1.66 22.17
N LEU A 129 6.25 2.37 22.36
CA LEU A 129 6.47 3.19 23.54
C LEU A 129 5.61 4.47 23.47
N PRO A 130 5.22 5.07 24.61
CA PRO A 130 4.37 6.27 24.62
C PRO A 130 4.87 7.40 23.71
N HIS A 131 6.17 7.70 23.74
CA HIS A 131 6.76 8.74 22.91
C HIS A 131 6.70 8.42 21.40
N GLN A 132 6.76 7.14 21.01
CA GLN A 132 6.62 6.70 19.62
C GLN A 132 5.19 6.88 19.15
N ILE A 133 4.21 6.57 20.01
CA ILE A 133 2.78 6.80 19.75
C ILE A 133 2.51 8.30 19.56
N ASP A 134 3.04 9.15 20.43
CA ASP A 134 2.86 10.60 20.34
C ASP A 134 3.47 11.16 19.06
N ARG A 135 4.69 10.72 18.72
CA ARG A 135 5.33 11.13 17.46
C ARG A 135 4.54 10.64 16.24
N LEU A 136 4.03 9.42 16.28
CA LEU A 136 3.22 8.85 15.22
C LEU A 136 1.89 9.60 15.03
N LYS A 137 1.20 9.97 16.12
CA LYS A 137 0.00 10.81 16.08
C LYS A 137 0.28 12.17 15.46
N GLN A 138 1.42 12.79 15.77
CA GLN A 138 1.83 14.04 15.13
C GLN A 138 2.09 13.87 13.63
N ILE A 139 2.72 12.76 13.22
CA ILE A 139 2.95 12.45 11.79
C ILE A 139 1.61 12.28 11.08
N GLU A 140 0.72 11.43 11.60
CA GLU A 140 -0.62 11.22 11.06
C GLU A 140 -1.41 12.53 10.98
N PHE A 141 -1.34 13.36 12.03
CA PHE A 141 -1.96 14.67 12.02
C PHE A 141 -1.41 15.53 10.87
N ARG A 142 -0.09 15.66 10.71
CA ARG A 142 0.48 16.46 9.60
C ARG A 142 0.07 15.94 8.23
N THR A 143 0.06 14.63 8.04
CA THR A 143 -0.32 14.00 6.77
C THR A 143 -1.80 14.26 6.45
N ARG A 144 -2.67 14.25 7.46
CA ARG A 144 -4.11 14.46 7.28
C ARG A 144 -4.52 15.93 7.35
N ALA A 145 -3.73 16.79 8.01
CA ALA A 145 -4.07 18.18 8.33
C ALA A 145 -4.41 18.98 7.08
N SER A 146 -3.65 18.81 5.99
CA SER A 146 -3.95 19.47 4.73
C SER A 146 -5.34 19.11 4.22
N GLY A 147 -5.74 17.83 4.30
CA GLY A 147 -7.09 17.39 3.93
C GLY A 147 -8.17 17.85 4.92
N MET A 148 -7.85 17.88 6.22
CA MET A 148 -8.77 18.31 7.28
C MET A 148 -9.21 19.76 7.13
N LEU A 149 -8.35 20.64 6.61
CA LEU A 149 -8.72 22.04 6.33
C LEU A 149 -9.81 22.19 5.26
N TYR A 150 -10.14 21.11 4.54
CA TYR A 150 -11.24 21.08 3.57
C TYR A 150 -12.48 20.33 4.07
N ALA A 151 -12.44 19.75 5.27
CA ALA A 151 -13.57 18.99 5.83
C ALA A 151 -14.59 19.94 6.46
N PRO A 152 -15.89 19.89 6.08
CA PRO A 152 -16.90 20.84 6.56
C PRO A 152 -16.97 20.93 8.09
N ASN A 153 -16.96 19.79 8.77
CA ASN A 153 -17.00 19.72 10.24
C ASN A 153 -15.77 20.34 10.91
N VAL A 154 -14.59 20.30 10.27
CA VAL A 154 -13.37 20.92 10.81
C VAL A 154 -13.40 22.42 10.57
N ILE A 155 -13.79 22.85 9.37
CA ILE A 155 -13.93 24.26 9.00
C ILE A 155 -14.85 25.00 9.97
N GLU A 156 -15.98 24.38 10.32
CA GLU A 156 -16.93 24.91 11.30
C GLU A 156 -16.33 24.99 12.71
N GLN A 157 -15.67 23.93 13.17
CA GLN A 157 -15.11 23.86 14.52
C GLN A 157 -13.95 24.83 14.76
N ILE A 158 -13.10 25.07 13.76
CA ILE A 158 -11.98 26.01 13.88
C ILE A 158 -12.37 27.45 13.51
N GLY A 159 -13.62 27.66 13.10
CA GLY A 159 -14.19 28.99 12.87
C GLY A 159 -13.53 29.78 11.74
N LEU A 160 -13.25 29.13 10.60
CA LEU A 160 -12.65 29.85 9.46
C LEU A 160 -13.58 30.96 8.96
N THR A 161 -13.03 32.13 8.67
CA THR A 161 -13.76 33.24 8.05
C THR A 161 -14.14 32.92 6.60
N GLU A 162 -15.12 33.63 6.05
CA GLU A 162 -15.48 33.48 4.62
C GLU A 162 -14.31 33.79 3.68
N GLU A 163 -13.46 34.75 4.04
CA GLU A 163 -12.24 35.05 3.30
C GLU A 163 -11.26 33.87 3.31
N GLN A 164 -11.04 33.23 4.47
CA GLN A 164 -10.18 32.05 4.59
C GLN A 164 -10.74 30.85 3.81
N LYS A 165 -12.06 30.63 3.85
CA LYS A 165 -12.73 29.57 3.07
C LYS A 165 -12.56 29.80 1.56
N ASN A 166 -12.78 31.04 1.10
CA ASN A 166 -12.58 31.40 -0.30
C ASN A 166 -11.12 31.22 -0.73
N ARG A 167 -10.16 31.60 0.11
CA ARG A 167 -8.74 31.41 -0.17
C ARG A 167 -8.36 29.93 -0.23
N LEU A 168 -8.88 29.10 0.67
CA LEU A 168 -8.68 27.64 0.62
C LEU A 168 -9.23 27.03 -0.68
N LYS A 169 -10.40 27.48 -1.14
CA LYS A 169 -10.96 27.04 -2.43
C LYS A 169 -10.03 27.39 -3.60
N GLN A 170 -9.54 28.63 -3.65
CA GLN A 170 -8.58 29.05 -4.68
C GLN A 170 -7.29 28.21 -4.66
N LEU A 171 -6.73 27.97 -3.46
CA LEU A 171 -5.54 27.13 -3.31
C LEU A 171 -5.77 25.69 -3.79
N ARG A 172 -6.97 25.13 -3.56
CA ARG A 172 -7.34 23.81 -4.04
C ARG A 172 -7.45 23.77 -5.58
N GLU A 173 -8.07 24.77 -6.18
CA GLU A 173 -8.15 24.89 -7.65
C GLU A 173 -6.76 25.06 -8.28
N GLU A 174 -5.90 25.88 -7.68
CA GLU A 174 -4.51 26.06 -8.10
C GLU A 174 -3.71 24.75 -7.99
N GLN A 175 -3.85 24.03 -6.88
CA GLN A 175 -3.23 22.72 -6.68
C GLN A 175 -3.68 21.72 -7.77
N GLN A 176 -4.98 21.65 -8.05
CA GLN A 176 -5.53 20.77 -9.08
C GLN A 176 -4.97 21.09 -10.46
N LYS A 177 -4.91 22.38 -10.84
CA LYS A 177 -4.33 22.82 -12.11
C LYS A 177 -2.86 22.46 -12.23
N LYS A 178 -2.07 22.73 -11.19
CA LYS A 178 -0.64 22.37 -11.17
C LYS A 178 -0.42 20.86 -11.28
N MET A 179 -1.23 20.07 -10.59
CA MET A 179 -1.14 18.62 -10.67
C MET A 179 -1.51 18.10 -12.07
N ALA A 180 -2.56 18.65 -12.68
CA ALA A 180 -2.95 18.30 -14.05
C ALA A 180 -1.83 18.62 -15.06
N ALA A 181 -1.28 19.83 -15.00
CA ALA A 181 -0.18 20.24 -15.87
C ALA A 181 1.08 19.38 -15.69
N LEU A 182 1.44 19.08 -14.43
CA LEU A 182 2.58 18.22 -14.13
C LEU A 182 2.38 16.80 -14.67
N MET A 183 1.16 16.25 -14.57
CA MET A 183 0.84 14.92 -15.09
C MET A 183 0.88 14.88 -16.62
N GLU A 184 0.38 15.91 -17.29
CA GLU A 184 0.47 16.08 -18.74
C GLU A 184 1.93 16.14 -19.19
N GLU A 185 2.73 17.02 -18.61
CA GLU A 185 4.16 17.16 -18.90
C GLU A 185 4.93 15.84 -18.67
N THR A 186 4.64 15.15 -17.56
CA THR A 186 5.29 13.86 -17.24
C THR A 186 4.90 12.79 -18.25
N MET A 187 3.64 12.79 -18.70
CA MET A 187 3.15 11.84 -19.69
C MET A 187 3.82 12.08 -21.04
N GLU A 188 3.90 13.33 -21.51
CA GLU A 188 4.62 13.68 -22.75
C GLU A 188 6.07 13.20 -22.70
N LYS A 189 6.79 13.52 -21.63
CA LYS A 189 8.16 13.06 -21.42
C LYS A 189 8.28 11.53 -21.40
N THR A 190 7.28 10.84 -20.86
CA THR A 190 7.27 9.36 -20.82
C THR A 190 7.08 8.79 -22.23
N LEU A 191 6.20 9.38 -23.03
CA LEU A 191 5.99 8.97 -24.42
C LEU A 191 7.23 9.22 -25.26
N ASP A 192 7.95 10.31 -25.01
CA ASP A 192 9.19 10.65 -25.73
C ASP A 192 10.31 9.62 -25.57
N LEU A 193 10.26 8.80 -24.52
CA LEU A 193 11.19 7.68 -24.34
C LEU A 193 10.86 6.46 -25.23
N LEU A 194 9.67 6.42 -25.82
CA LEU A 194 9.22 5.30 -26.65
C LEU A 194 9.61 5.51 -28.12
N ASN A 195 10.01 4.42 -28.78
CA ASN A 195 10.18 4.42 -30.24
C ASN A 195 8.82 4.27 -30.96
N ASP A 196 8.81 4.45 -32.28
CA ASP A 196 7.59 4.45 -33.08
C ASP A 196 6.81 3.13 -33.02
N GLU A 197 7.51 1.99 -32.99
CA GLU A 197 6.88 0.67 -32.86
C GLU A 197 6.20 0.50 -31.49
N GLN A 198 6.84 0.98 -30.41
CA GLN A 198 6.29 0.94 -29.06
C GLN A 198 5.07 1.86 -28.91
N ARG A 199 5.09 3.05 -29.53
CA ARG A 199 3.93 3.98 -29.53
C ARG A 199 2.75 3.37 -30.29
N LYS A 200 2.99 2.81 -31.48
CA LYS A 200 1.95 2.16 -32.27
C LYS A 200 1.30 0.99 -31.53
N LYS A 201 2.11 0.16 -30.86
CA LYS A 201 1.61 -0.94 -30.03
C LYS A 201 0.80 -0.45 -28.82
N LEU A 202 1.18 0.69 -28.22
CA LEU A 202 0.43 1.29 -27.12
C LEU A 202 -0.95 1.81 -27.57
N GLU A 203 -1.03 2.41 -28.76
CA GLU A 203 -2.29 2.87 -29.36
C GLU A 203 -3.25 1.71 -29.72
N GLU A 204 -2.69 0.60 -30.21
CA GLU A 204 -3.44 -0.63 -30.46
C GLU A 204 -4.02 -1.20 -29.15
N LEU A 205 -3.23 -1.20 -28.06
CA LEU A 205 -3.67 -1.69 -26.74
C LEU A 205 -4.70 -0.79 -26.07
N SER A 206 -4.66 0.53 -26.29
CA SER A 206 -5.63 1.45 -25.68
C SER A 206 -7.02 1.36 -26.31
N ASN A 207 -7.19 0.64 -27.44
CA ASN A 207 -8.44 0.57 -28.22
C ASN A 207 -9.04 1.96 -28.52
N ARG A 208 -8.20 3.00 -28.48
CA ARG A 208 -8.53 4.42 -28.66
C ARG A 208 -7.28 5.14 -29.13
N PRO A 209 -7.38 6.04 -30.13
CA PRO A 209 -6.28 6.92 -30.48
C PRO A 209 -5.88 7.72 -29.25
N TRP A 210 -4.57 7.89 -29.05
CA TRP A 210 -4.03 8.60 -27.91
C TRP A 210 -4.48 10.07 -27.94
N GLN A 211 -5.41 10.45 -27.07
CA GLN A 211 -5.96 11.82 -26.98
C GLN A 211 -5.41 12.61 -25.77
N GLY A 212 -4.27 12.18 -25.22
CA GLY A 212 -3.76 12.72 -23.97
C GLY A 212 -4.51 12.13 -22.76
N PHE A 213 -3.79 11.96 -21.67
CA PHE A 213 -4.31 11.40 -20.43
C PHE A 213 -5.14 12.48 -19.71
N GLN A 214 -6.45 12.52 -19.96
CA GLN A 214 -7.35 13.40 -19.22
C GLN A 214 -7.59 12.85 -17.81
N TRP A 215 -6.93 13.45 -16.81
CA TRP A 215 -7.21 13.15 -15.43
C TRP A 215 -8.44 13.93 -14.96
N GLY A 216 -9.58 13.25 -14.89
CA GLY A 216 -10.80 13.73 -14.25
C GLY A 216 -11.98 14.01 -15.19
N GLY A 217 -13.01 13.18 -15.06
CA GLY A 217 -14.40 13.64 -15.25
C GLY A 217 -14.97 13.64 -16.67
N GLY A 218 -14.53 12.75 -17.56
CA GLY A 218 -15.31 12.44 -18.76
C GLY A 218 -16.45 11.48 -18.41
N GLN A 219 -17.68 11.99 -18.25
CA GLN A 219 -18.89 11.17 -18.32
C GLN A 219 -18.77 10.27 -19.55
N ARG A 220 -18.81 8.95 -19.34
CA ARG A 220 -19.09 8.04 -20.45
C ARG A 220 -20.53 8.31 -20.89
N PRO A 221 -20.79 8.45 -22.21
CA PRO A 221 -22.16 8.49 -22.71
C PRO A 221 -22.93 7.22 -22.35
#